data_AF-A0A2D4WRF4-F1
#
_entry.id   AF-A0A2D4WRF4-F1
#
_cell.length_a   1.000
_cell.length_b   1.000
_cell.length_c   1.000
_cell.angle_alpha   90.00
_cell.angle_beta   90.00
_cell.angle_gamma   90.00
#
_symmetry.space_group_name_H-M   'P 1'
#
loop_
_entity.id
_entity.type
_entity.pdbx_description
1 polymer ?
#
loop_
_entity_poly.entity_id
_entity_poly.type
_entity_poly.pdbx_seq_one_letter_code
_entity_poly.pdbx_strand_id
1 'polypeptide(L)'
;MIHADVEDVTLAQLGAGSYQRVAVKGANNWNATSGDEIFYNLRTFEHEWVFNGGANEETSFITHCVEIYQGVSVGAEYMYEVVAIESVPERPNAGWPGNMGEERARLLRDLYAGWANPNTGGVNGSASDRDAIASAFQLMVWEITHENFDAILAEDMVSQISFDLGAIQRQFDGSEQDMVGDYITQMTASLSDGPLEFADLVGWTEESAQDQARFVPAPGVLLAVAGGLAVFGRRRRS
;
A
#
# COMPACT_ATOMS: atom_id res chain seq x y z
N MET A 1 28.21 -8.00 8.54
CA MET A 1 27.84 -7.40 7.25
C MET A 1 26.71 -8.25 6.72
N ILE A 2 25.50 -7.94 7.16
CA ILE A 2 24.27 -8.60 6.68
C ILE A 2 24.05 -7.95 5.31
N HIS A 3 24.04 -8.73 4.22
CA HIS A 3 23.59 -8.19 2.94
C HIS A 3 22.12 -7.79 3.17
N ALA A 4 21.78 -6.52 2.92
CA ALA A 4 20.38 -6.19 2.67
C ALA A 4 19.93 -7.08 1.51
N ASP A 5 18.80 -7.75 1.65
CA ASP A 5 18.23 -8.47 0.52
C ASP A 5 17.83 -7.40 -0.50
N VAL A 6 18.32 -7.52 -1.74
CA VAL A 6 18.04 -6.59 -2.82
C VAL A 6 17.19 -7.31 -3.86
N GLU A 7 16.11 -6.66 -4.25
CA GLU A 7 15.13 -7.18 -5.21
C GLU A 7 15.30 -6.43 -6.53
N ASP A 8 15.71 -7.15 -7.58
CA ASP A 8 15.79 -6.64 -8.95
C ASP A 8 14.45 -6.86 -9.64
N VAL A 9 13.74 -5.77 -9.95
CA VAL A 9 12.36 -5.82 -10.41
C VAL A 9 12.05 -4.84 -11.52
N THR A 10 11.14 -5.22 -12.40
CA THR A 10 10.57 -4.35 -13.44
C THR A 10 9.13 -3.97 -13.06
N LEU A 11 8.77 -2.69 -13.14
CA LEU A 11 7.36 -2.27 -13.04
C LEU A 11 6.64 -2.70 -14.31
N ALA A 12 5.92 -3.82 -14.28
CA ALA A 12 5.28 -4.39 -15.46
C ALA A 12 4.07 -3.56 -15.92
N GLN A 13 3.22 -3.13 -14.97
CA GLN A 13 2.09 -2.27 -15.24
C GLN A 13 1.56 -1.58 -13.98
N LEU A 14 0.67 -0.60 -14.20
CA LEU A 14 -0.22 -0.10 -13.17
C LEU A 14 -1.45 -1.02 -13.13
N GLY A 15 -1.77 -1.53 -11.95
CA GLY A 15 -2.87 -2.46 -11.69
C GLY A 15 -4.22 -1.74 -11.52
N ALA A 16 -5.04 -2.20 -10.58
CA ALA A 16 -6.31 -1.56 -10.30
C ALA A 16 -6.11 -0.17 -9.67
N GLY A 17 -7.05 0.74 -9.92
CA GLY A 17 -7.04 2.07 -9.33
C GLY A 17 -7.52 3.16 -10.28
N SER A 18 -7.35 4.40 -9.87
CA SER A 18 -7.78 5.55 -10.66
C SER A 18 -6.96 6.80 -10.35
N TYR A 19 -7.22 7.88 -11.08
CA TYR A 19 -6.71 9.20 -10.72
C TYR A 19 -7.62 9.81 -9.66
N GLN A 20 -7.03 10.20 -8.53
CA GLN A 20 -7.75 10.89 -7.45
C GLN A 20 -7.27 12.32 -7.34
N ARG A 21 -8.22 13.23 -7.16
CA ARG A 21 -7.94 14.65 -6.99
C ARG A 21 -7.76 14.94 -5.51
N VAL A 22 -6.51 15.14 -5.10
CA VAL A 22 -6.13 15.33 -3.70
C VAL A 22 -5.23 16.53 -3.51
N ALA A 23 -5.40 17.22 -2.41
CA ALA A 23 -4.41 18.15 -1.88
C ALA A 23 -3.57 17.40 -0.85
N VAL A 24 -2.29 17.78 -0.77
CA VAL A 24 -1.32 17.08 0.06
C VAL A 24 -0.72 18.09 1.01
N LYS A 25 -0.75 17.79 2.31
CA LYS A 25 -0.28 18.70 3.37
C LYS A 25 0.90 18.14 4.15
N GLY A 26 2.07 18.75 3.90
CA GLY A 26 3.31 18.37 4.57
C GLY A 26 3.67 19.29 5.73
N ALA A 27 2.70 19.94 6.38
CA ALA A 27 2.96 20.91 7.44
C ALA A 27 2.25 20.51 8.74
N ASN A 28 2.92 19.64 9.51
CA ASN A 28 3.07 19.46 10.97
C ASN A 28 1.96 19.80 11.99
N ASN A 29 0.77 20.23 11.61
CA ASN A 29 -0.35 20.30 12.55
C ASN A 29 -1.41 19.30 12.09
N TRP A 30 -1.70 18.34 12.97
CA TRP A 30 -2.88 17.50 12.82
C TRP A 30 -4.11 18.39 12.62
N ASN A 31 -5.00 18.01 11.70
CA ASN A 31 -6.31 18.64 11.53
C ASN A 31 -6.27 20.13 11.13
N ALA A 32 -5.52 20.48 10.09
CA ALA A 32 -5.30 21.87 9.66
C ALA A 32 -5.66 22.14 8.18
N THR A 33 -6.65 23.01 7.94
CA THR A 33 -6.91 23.61 6.61
C THR A 33 -6.16 24.95 6.46
N SER A 34 -5.73 25.26 5.23
CA SER A 34 -5.20 26.56 4.83
C SER A 34 -6.25 27.37 4.07
N GLY A 35 -7.38 26.75 3.67
CA GLY A 35 -8.44 27.35 2.87
C GLY A 35 -8.09 27.59 1.39
N ASP A 36 -6.82 27.39 1.02
CA ASP A 36 -6.24 27.62 -0.31
C ASP A 36 -5.54 26.36 -0.86
N GLU A 37 -6.08 25.18 -0.59
CA GLU A 37 -5.45 23.92 -0.98
C GLU A 37 -5.32 23.76 -2.51
N ILE A 38 -4.13 23.37 -2.95
CA ILE A 38 -3.86 23.05 -4.35
C ILE A 38 -4.05 21.55 -4.54
N PHE A 39 -5.05 21.19 -5.34
CA PHE A 39 -5.37 19.81 -5.67
C PHE A 39 -4.60 19.33 -6.91
N TYR A 40 -3.98 18.17 -6.78
CA TYR A 40 -3.29 17.45 -7.85
C TYR A 40 -4.06 16.18 -8.22
N ASN A 41 -3.98 15.78 -9.49
CA ASN A 41 -4.46 14.47 -9.92
C ASN A 41 -3.34 13.45 -9.71
N LEU A 42 -3.44 12.67 -8.64
CA LEU A 42 -2.47 11.64 -8.31
C LEU A 42 -2.92 10.27 -8.81
N ARG A 43 -1.96 9.50 -9.32
CA ARG A 43 -2.12 8.07 -9.63
C ARG A 43 -2.30 7.26 -8.33
N THR A 44 -3.47 6.69 -8.08
CA THR A 44 -3.75 5.81 -6.94
C THR A 44 -3.85 4.34 -7.37
N PHE A 45 -2.96 3.95 -8.27
CA PHE A 45 -2.94 2.60 -8.84
C PHE A 45 -2.05 1.68 -8.04
N GLU A 46 -2.45 0.41 -7.97
CA GLU A 46 -1.57 -0.71 -7.61
C GLU A 46 -0.35 -0.75 -8.54
N HIS A 47 0.80 -1.16 -8.02
CA HIS A 47 2.00 -1.39 -8.81
C HIS A 47 2.26 -2.87 -8.96
N GLU A 48 2.20 -3.39 -10.20
CA GLU A 48 2.52 -4.77 -10.49
C GLU A 48 3.97 -4.89 -10.96
N TRP A 49 4.76 -5.63 -10.20
CA TRP A 49 6.19 -5.80 -10.41
C TRP A 49 6.52 -7.24 -10.78
N VAL A 50 7.58 -7.43 -11.56
CA VAL A 50 8.10 -8.74 -11.96
C VAL A 50 9.57 -8.84 -11.59
N PHE A 51 9.98 -9.93 -10.95
CA PHE A 51 11.39 -10.18 -10.61
C PHE A 51 12.24 -10.47 -11.85
N ASN A 52 13.37 -9.77 -11.95
CA ASN A 52 14.37 -9.97 -12.97
C ASN A 52 15.38 -11.02 -12.48
N GLY A 53 15.20 -12.31 -12.84
CA GLY A 53 16.26 -13.32 -12.66
C GLY A 53 15.96 -14.57 -11.80
N GLY A 54 14.70 -14.88 -11.49
CA GLY A 54 14.32 -16.14 -10.84
C GLY A 54 14.27 -17.33 -11.82
N ALA A 55 14.90 -18.46 -11.46
CA ALA A 55 14.73 -19.72 -12.19
C ALA A 55 13.30 -20.26 -11.95
N ASN A 56 12.43 -19.98 -12.93
CA ASN A 56 11.07 -20.46 -13.12
C ASN A 56 9.94 -19.62 -12.50
N GLU A 57 9.11 -19.15 -13.44
CA GLU A 57 7.73 -18.66 -13.33
C GLU A 57 7.56 -17.21 -12.86
N GLU A 58 6.86 -16.46 -13.71
CA GLU A 58 6.36 -15.10 -13.51
C GLU A 58 5.54 -15.03 -12.22
N THR A 59 6.19 -14.86 -11.06
CA THR A 59 5.50 -14.40 -9.87
C THR A 59 5.53 -12.88 -9.91
N SER A 60 4.54 -12.28 -10.58
CA SER A 60 4.27 -10.88 -10.35
C SER A 60 3.67 -10.70 -8.96
N PHE A 61 3.92 -9.54 -8.37
CA PHE A 61 3.35 -9.18 -7.08
C PHE A 61 2.92 -7.72 -7.14
N ILE A 62 1.90 -7.42 -6.35
CA ILE A 62 1.35 -6.09 -6.25
C ILE A 62 1.89 -5.43 -4.99
N THR A 63 2.37 -4.20 -5.15
CA THR A 63 2.74 -3.31 -4.05
C THR A 63 1.91 -2.04 -4.08
N HIS A 64 1.95 -1.31 -2.97
CA HIS A 64 1.37 0.02 -2.86
C HIS A 64 2.44 1.02 -2.46
N CYS A 65 2.33 2.24 -2.97
CA CYS A 65 3.29 3.29 -2.69
C CYS A 65 3.15 3.77 -1.25
N VAL A 66 4.25 3.85 -0.50
CA VAL A 66 4.24 4.46 0.84
C VAL A 66 4.71 5.91 0.83
N GLU A 67 5.15 6.41 -0.33
CA GLU A 67 5.45 7.82 -0.57
C GLU A 67 4.44 8.43 -1.55
N ILE A 68 4.17 9.72 -1.43
CA ILE A 68 3.32 10.46 -2.39
C ILE A 68 4.08 10.78 -3.70
N TYR A 69 5.41 10.84 -3.64
CA TYR A 69 6.26 11.12 -4.80
C TYR A 69 6.16 10.01 -5.86
N GLN A 70 5.67 10.34 -7.06
CA GLN A 70 5.39 9.32 -8.09
C GLN A 70 6.60 9.04 -9.00
N GLY A 71 7.66 8.47 -8.41
CA GLY A 71 8.99 8.28 -9.03
C GLY A 71 9.19 7.07 -9.93
N VAL A 72 8.17 6.23 -10.14
CA VAL A 72 8.32 4.98 -10.92
C VAL A 72 7.67 5.05 -12.30
N SER A 73 8.26 4.32 -13.26
CA SER A 73 7.83 4.26 -14.65
C SER A 73 7.63 2.82 -15.12
N VAL A 74 6.53 2.57 -15.83
CA VAL A 74 6.22 1.25 -16.40
C VAL A 74 7.31 0.86 -17.40
N GLY A 75 7.78 -0.38 -17.30
CA GLY A 75 8.86 -0.96 -18.11
C GLY A 75 10.27 -0.60 -17.65
N ALA A 76 10.42 0.18 -16.58
CA ALA A 76 11.73 0.46 -15.99
C ALA A 76 12.10 -0.57 -14.91
N GLU A 77 13.39 -0.84 -14.81
CA GLU A 77 14.02 -1.73 -13.83
C GLU A 77 14.51 -0.95 -12.61
N TYR A 78 14.36 -1.54 -11.44
CA TYR A 78 14.73 -0.95 -10.15
C TYR A 78 15.38 -1.99 -9.25
N MET A 79 16.31 -1.54 -8.42
CA MET A 79 16.98 -2.35 -7.40
C MET A 79 16.51 -1.87 -6.04
N TYR A 80 15.50 -2.51 -5.46
CA TYR A 80 14.98 -2.12 -4.15
C TYR A 80 15.73 -2.83 -3.04
N GLU A 81 16.15 -2.08 -2.03
CA GLU A 81 16.58 -2.66 -0.76
C GLU A 81 15.34 -3.07 0.05
N VAL A 82 15.34 -4.30 0.57
CA VAL A 82 14.29 -4.79 1.46
C VAL A 82 14.60 -4.37 2.88
N VAL A 83 13.72 -3.55 3.45
CA VAL A 83 13.81 -3.03 4.81
C VAL A 83 12.54 -3.34 5.60
N ALA A 84 12.60 -3.13 6.92
CA ALA A 84 11.41 -3.26 7.74
C ALA A 84 10.39 -2.18 7.37
N ILE A 85 9.10 -2.53 7.33
CA ILE A 85 8.05 -1.60 6.89
C ILE A 85 8.02 -0.31 7.73
N GLU A 86 8.34 -0.35 9.03
CA GLU A 86 8.45 0.85 9.87
C GLU A 86 9.56 1.84 9.45
N SER A 87 10.49 1.41 8.59
CA SER A 87 11.62 2.22 8.12
C SER A 87 11.34 2.99 6.83
N VAL A 88 10.23 2.73 6.16
CA VAL A 88 9.77 3.51 5.02
C VAL A 88 8.59 4.40 5.42
N PRO A 89 8.31 5.52 4.73
CA PRO A 89 9.13 6.11 3.66
C PRO A 89 10.49 6.63 4.19
N GLU A 90 11.58 6.37 3.47
CA GLU A 90 12.95 6.71 3.91
C GLU A 90 13.33 8.17 3.62
N ARG A 91 12.59 8.92 2.79
CA ARG A 91 12.98 10.30 2.42
C ARG A 91 12.40 11.39 3.32
N PRO A 92 13.19 12.00 4.24
CA PRO A 92 12.79 13.21 4.93
C PRO A 92 12.92 14.42 3.98
N ASN A 93 11.89 14.70 3.19
CA ASN A 93 11.83 15.93 2.41
C ASN A 93 11.20 17.05 3.24
N ALA A 94 12.00 18.06 3.62
CA ALA A 94 11.64 19.45 3.99
C ALA A 94 10.22 19.73 4.55
N GLY A 95 9.71 18.91 5.48
CA GLY A 95 8.39 19.09 6.11
C GLY A 95 7.54 17.82 6.24
N TRP A 96 7.82 16.76 5.46
CA TRP A 96 7.06 15.52 5.53
C TRP A 96 7.55 14.59 6.65
N PRO A 97 6.65 13.75 7.21
CA PRO A 97 7.09 12.68 8.10
C PRO A 97 8.04 11.76 7.34
N GLY A 98 9.20 11.45 7.93
CA GLY A 98 10.09 10.40 7.44
C GLY A 98 9.53 9.02 7.79
N ASN A 99 10.42 8.10 8.16
CA ASN A 99 10.08 6.72 8.52
C ASN A 99 8.81 6.64 9.39
N MET A 100 7.85 5.81 8.99
CA MET A 100 6.52 5.78 9.60
C MET A 100 6.54 5.31 11.06
N GLY A 101 7.56 4.56 11.47
CA GLY A 101 7.69 4.03 12.82
C GLY A 101 6.67 2.91 13.13
N GLU A 102 6.76 2.37 14.35
CA GLU A 102 6.06 1.14 14.71
C GLU A 102 4.52 1.28 14.68
N GLU A 103 3.99 2.38 15.19
CA GLU A 103 2.54 2.54 15.40
C GLU A 103 1.79 2.81 14.10
N ARG A 104 2.34 3.60 13.18
CA ARG A 104 1.79 3.73 11.82
C ARG A 104 1.93 2.43 11.03
N ALA A 105 3.06 1.73 11.20
CA ALA A 105 3.24 0.43 10.60
C ALA A 105 2.23 -0.61 11.13
N ARG A 106 1.79 -0.53 12.40
CA ARG A 106 0.71 -1.38 12.92
C ARG A 106 -0.62 -1.12 12.22
N LEU A 107 -1.02 0.15 12.04
CA LEU A 107 -2.21 0.50 11.26
C LEU A 107 -2.11 0.02 9.81
N LEU A 108 -0.95 0.18 9.19
CA LEU A 108 -0.73 -0.27 7.82
C LEU A 108 -0.86 -1.80 7.71
N ARG A 109 -0.29 -2.55 8.66
CA ARG A 109 -0.41 -4.02 8.69
C ARG A 109 -1.87 -4.48 8.88
N ASP A 110 -2.65 -3.77 9.70
CA ASP A 110 -4.07 -4.06 9.88
C ASP A 110 -4.89 -3.76 8.61
N LEU A 111 -4.63 -2.61 7.96
CA LEU A 111 -5.23 -2.28 6.67
C LEU A 111 -4.98 -3.38 5.62
N TYR A 112 -3.74 -3.86 5.53
CA TYR A 112 -3.39 -4.95 4.63
C TYR A 112 -4.06 -6.28 5.03
N ALA A 113 -4.17 -6.58 6.32
CA ALA A 113 -4.83 -7.81 6.79
C ALA A 113 -6.31 -7.85 6.39
N GLY A 114 -7.02 -6.72 6.51
CA GLY A 114 -8.44 -6.63 6.16
C GLY A 114 -8.72 -6.55 4.65
N TRP A 115 -7.85 -5.88 3.89
CA TRP A 115 -8.19 -5.44 2.53
C TRP A 115 -7.28 -5.97 1.41
N ALA A 116 -6.08 -6.47 1.72
CA ALA A 116 -5.18 -7.03 0.71
C ALA A 116 -5.34 -8.55 0.57
N ASN A 117 -5.12 -9.05 -0.64
CA ASN A 117 -5.07 -10.47 -0.92
C ASN A 117 -3.71 -11.03 -0.48
N PRO A 118 -3.65 -11.98 0.45
CA PRO A 118 -2.38 -12.46 0.99
C PRO A 118 -1.52 -13.25 -0.01
N ASN A 119 -2.07 -13.61 -1.19
CA ASN A 119 -1.34 -14.32 -2.23
C ASN A 119 -0.71 -13.38 -3.26
N THR A 120 -1.32 -12.22 -3.52
CA THR A 120 -0.89 -11.31 -4.59
C THR A 120 -0.41 -9.96 -4.08
N GLY A 121 -0.84 -9.54 -2.89
CA GLY A 121 -0.61 -8.21 -2.32
C GLY A 121 -1.60 -7.14 -2.80
N GLY A 122 -2.39 -7.40 -3.84
CA GLY A 122 -3.40 -6.46 -4.36
C GLY A 122 -4.70 -6.51 -3.58
N VAL A 123 -5.58 -5.53 -3.76
CA VAL A 123 -6.82 -5.43 -2.98
C VAL A 123 -7.83 -6.54 -3.32
N ASN A 124 -8.57 -6.98 -2.31
CA ASN A 124 -9.70 -7.89 -2.50
C ASN A 124 -10.92 -7.10 -3.04
N GLY A 125 -11.69 -7.70 -3.95
CA GLY A 125 -12.89 -7.06 -4.47
C GLY A 125 -13.44 -7.68 -5.74
N SER A 126 -14.69 -7.32 -6.08
CA SER A 126 -15.27 -7.66 -7.37
C SER A 126 -14.62 -6.84 -8.49
N ALA A 127 -14.66 -7.31 -9.73
CA ALA A 127 -14.06 -6.59 -10.86
C ALA A 127 -14.69 -5.19 -11.09
N SER A 128 -15.95 -4.97 -10.70
CA SER A 128 -16.60 -3.65 -10.83
C SER A 128 -16.14 -2.65 -9.79
N ASP A 129 -15.69 -3.12 -8.64
CA ASP A 129 -15.39 -2.26 -7.48
C ASP A 129 -13.88 -2.12 -7.25
N ARG A 130 -13.08 -3.02 -7.84
CA ARG A 130 -11.65 -3.14 -7.57
C ARG A 130 -10.88 -1.83 -7.77
N ASP A 131 -11.21 -1.04 -8.78
CA ASP A 131 -10.55 0.26 -9.00
C ASP A 131 -10.88 1.27 -7.88
N ALA A 132 -12.11 1.27 -7.38
CA ALA A 132 -12.51 2.13 -6.27
C ALA A 132 -11.85 1.68 -4.96
N ILE A 133 -11.80 0.37 -4.71
CA ILE A 133 -11.13 -0.22 -3.54
C ILE A 133 -9.63 0.07 -3.58
N ALA A 134 -8.95 -0.15 -4.72
CA ALA A 134 -7.52 0.12 -4.86
C ALA A 134 -7.20 1.60 -4.66
N SER A 135 -8.05 2.49 -5.19
CA SER A 135 -7.89 3.93 -5.00
C SER A 135 -8.06 4.33 -3.53
N ALA A 136 -9.10 3.81 -2.86
CA ALA A 136 -9.32 4.04 -1.43
C ALA A 136 -8.17 3.49 -0.57
N PHE A 137 -7.69 2.29 -0.88
CA PHE A 137 -6.59 1.65 -0.19
C PHE A 137 -5.31 2.49 -0.30
N GLN A 138 -4.94 2.91 -1.51
CA GLN A 138 -3.75 3.73 -1.73
C GLN A 138 -3.86 5.11 -1.03
N LEU A 139 -5.05 5.70 -0.96
CA LEU A 139 -5.29 6.92 -0.19
C LEU A 139 -5.12 6.70 1.32
N MET A 140 -5.65 5.59 1.86
CA MET A 140 -5.45 5.19 3.26
C MET A 140 -3.97 4.95 3.58
N VAL A 141 -3.23 4.30 2.68
CA VAL A 141 -1.77 4.10 2.84
C VAL A 141 -1.07 5.45 2.97
N TRP A 142 -1.37 6.42 2.11
CA TRP A 142 -0.75 7.75 2.18
C TRP A 142 -1.16 8.54 3.41
N GLU A 143 -2.44 8.48 3.79
CA GLU A 143 -2.92 9.12 5.01
C GLU A 143 -2.21 8.54 6.25
N ILE A 144 -2.16 7.22 6.40
CA ILE A 144 -1.47 6.57 7.54
C ILE A 144 0.03 6.93 7.57
N THR A 145 0.68 6.95 6.42
CA THR A 145 2.14 7.18 6.35
C THR A 145 2.51 8.65 6.56
N HIS A 146 1.68 9.59 6.12
CA HIS A 146 1.99 11.02 6.11
C HIS A 146 1.18 11.87 7.10
N GLU A 147 0.17 11.31 7.76
CA GLU A 147 -0.58 12.02 8.81
C GLU A 147 0.34 12.33 9.99
N ASN A 148 0.17 13.51 10.58
CA ASN A 148 0.89 13.92 11.76
C ASN A 148 0.07 13.61 13.02
N PHE A 149 -0.14 12.32 13.29
CA PHE A 149 -0.89 11.86 14.46
C PHE A 149 -0.35 12.44 15.78
N ASP A 150 -1.25 12.97 16.60
CA ASP A 150 -0.97 13.35 18.00
C ASP A 150 -1.09 12.14 18.95
N ALA A 151 -1.84 11.12 18.53
CA ALA A 151 -1.99 9.87 19.27
C ALA A 151 -0.66 9.09 19.29
N ILE A 152 -0.39 8.42 20.42
CA ILE A 152 0.84 7.62 20.60
C ILE A 152 0.61 6.16 20.21
N LEU A 153 -0.61 5.64 20.39
CA LEU A 153 -0.97 4.25 20.11
C LEU A 153 -1.75 4.17 18.81
N ALA A 154 -1.48 3.13 18.02
CA ALA A 154 -2.15 2.88 16.75
C ALA A 154 -3.68 2.90 16.87
N GLU A 155 -4.26 2.31 17.92
CA GLU A 155 -5.71 2.27 18.13
C GLU A 155 -6.33 3.66 18.27
N ASP A 156 -5.60 4.59 18.91
CA ASP A 156 -6.05 5.97 19.11
C ASP A 156 -5.87 6.80 17.83
N MET A 157 -4.88 6.47 16.99
CA MET A 157 -4.61 7.13 15.69
C MET A 157 -5.76 6.94 14.70
N VAL A 158 -6.54 5.85 14.78
CA VAL A 158 -7.69 5.61 13.89
C VAL A 158 -8.70 6.76 13.95
N SER A 159 -8.93 7.31 15.15
CA SER A 159 -9.85 8.44 15.36
C SER A 159 -9.37 9.77 14.75
N GLN A 160 -8.12 9.80 14.30
CA GLN A 160 -7.44 10.98 13.78
C GLN A 160 -7.30 10.98 12.26
N ILE A 161 -7.61 9.87 11.58
CA ILE A 161 -7.63 9.74 10.11
C ILE A 161 -8.73 10.63 9.56
N SER A 162 -8.40 11.54 8.63
CA SER A 162 -9.39 12.45 8.05
C SER A 162 -9.00 12.92 6.65
N PHE A 163 -9.86 12.62 5.67
CA PHE A 163 -9.67 13.13 4.30
C PHE A 163 -10.20 14.54 4.08
N ASP A 164 -10.74 15.18 5.12
CA ASP A 164 -11.13 16.60 5.09
C ASP A 164 -9.98 17.50 5.56
N LEU A 165 -9.26 17.08 6.61
CA LEU A 165 -8.32 17.93 7.35
C LEU A 165 -6.96 17.28 7.61
N GLY A 166 -6.76 16.03 7.20
CA GLY A 166 -5.51 15.29 7.36
C GLY A 166 -4.46 15.61 6.31
N ALA A 167 -3.41 14.77 6.27
CA ALA A 167 -2.30 14.89 5.34
C ALA A 167 -2.73 14.74 3.89
N ILE A 168 -3.71 13.88 3.63
CA ILE A 168 -4.34 13.72 2.33
C ILE A 168 -5.76 14.29 2.39
N GLN A 169 -5.96 15.42 1.71
CA GLN A 169 -7.28 16.02 1.60
C GLN A 169 -7.88 15.69 0.24
N ARG A 170 -9.01 14.98 0.24
CA ARG A 170 -9.64 14.52 -1.00
C ARG A 170 -10.72 15.47 -1.45
N GLN A 171 -10.72 15.84 -2.73
CA GLN A 171 -11.85 16.53 -3.30
C GLN A 171 -12.95 15.52 -3.59
N PHE A 172 -13.94 15.46 -2.70
CA PHE A 172 -15.19 14.74 -2.96
C PHE A 172 -15.89 15.41 -4.15
N ASP A 173 -16.32 14.60 -5.12
CA ASP A 173 -17.01 15.12 -6.32
C ASP A 173 -18.48 15.52 -6.03
N GLY A 174 -18.95 15.26 -4.80
CA GLY A 174 -20.30 15.59 -4.32
C GLY A 174 -21.40 14.76 -4.97
N SER A 175 -21.04 13.70 -5.70
CA SER A 175 -22.01 12.78 -6.28
C SER A 175 -22.51 11.77 -5.24
N GLU A 176 -23.75 11.30 -5.39
CA GLU A 176 -24.30 10.21 -4.57
C GLU A 176 -23.62 8.84 -4.84
N GLN A 177 -22.61 8.80 -5.72
CA GLN A 177 -21.95 7.56 -6.19
C GLN A 177 -20.44 7.56 -5.95
N ASP A 178 -19.97 8.27 -4.91
CA ASP A 178 -18.56 8.30 -4.56
C ASP A 178 -18.09 6.99 -3.89
N MET A 179 -17.95 5.94 -4.70
CA MET A 179 -17.54 4.61 -4.24
C MET A 179 -16.17 4.62 -3.53
N VAL A 180 -15.26 5.51 -3.93
CA VAL A 180 -13.94 5.64 -3.28
C VAL A 180 -14.12 6.16 -1.85
N GLY A 181 -14.95 7.19 -1.66
CA GLY A 181 -15.30 7.70 -0.33
C GLY A 181 -16.00 6.64 0.55
N ASP A 182 -16.89 5.85 -0.04
CA ASP A 182 -17.55 4.75 0.66
C ASP A 182 -16.55 3.68 1.14
N TYR A 183 -15.56 3.32 0.32
CA TYR A 183 -14.52 2.36 0.70
C TYR A 183 -13.53 2.92 1.73
N ILE A 184 -13.18 4.21 1.65
CA ILE A 184 -12.40 4.88 2.72
C ILE A 184 -13.13 4.77 4.07
N THR A 185 -14.45 5.02 4.07
CA THR A 185 -15.27 4.92 5.28
C THR A 185 -15.28 3.49 5.82
N GLN A 186 -15.42 2.49 4.95
CA GLN A 186 -15.37 1.08 5.34
C GLN A 186 -13.99 0.65 5.86
N MET A 187 -12.91 1.10 5.23
CA MET A 187 -11.53 0.82 5.67
C MET A 187 -11.26 1.44 7.04
N THR A 188 -11.63 2.71 7.23
CA THR A 188 -11.49 3.39 8.53
C THR A 188 -12.30 2.68 9.62
N ALA A 189 -13.53 2.26 9.31
CA ALA A 189 -14.34 1.48 10.24
C ALA A 189 -13.70 0.14 10.59
N SER A 190 -13.09 -0.56 9.62
CA SER A 190 -12.41 -1.84 9.89
C SER A 190 -11.21 -1.70 10.83
N LEU A 191 -10.43 -0.62 10.72
CA LEU A 191 -9.32 -0.34 11.66
C LEU A 191 -9.80 -0.12 13.10
N SER A 192 -11.07 0.28 13.27
CA SER A 192 -11.69 0.54 14.58
C SER A 192 -12.48 -0.65 15.14
N ASP A 193 -12.60 -1.76 14.41
CA ASP A 193 -13.46 -2.91 14.77
C ASP A 193 -12.67 -4.02 15.48
N GLY A 194 -12.22 -3.73 16.70
CA GLY A 194 -11.55 -4.70 17.57
C GLY A 194 -10.03 -4.57 17.62
N PRO A 195 -9.32 -5.61 18.08
CA PRO A 195 -7.85 -5.60 18.10
C PRO A 195 -7.30 -5.57 16.67
N LEU A 196 -6.28 -4.73 16.44
CA LEU A 196 -5.59 -4.67 15.16
C LEU A 196 -5.03 -6.04 14.77
N GLU A 197 -5.33 -6.47 13.55
CA GLU A 197 -4.81 -7.65 12.89
C GLU A 197 -3.43 -7.36 12.29
N PHE A 198 -2.72 -8.43 11.91
CA PHE A 198 -1.33 -8.35 11.48
C PHE A 198 -1.12 -9.04 10.13
N ALA A 199 -0.84 -8.24 9.09
CA ALA A 199 -0.21 -8.67 7.87
C ALA A 199 1.33 -8.61 7.99
N ASP A 200 2.03 -9.56 7.38
CA ASP A 200 3.49 -9.51 7.26
C ASP A 200 3.86 -8.62 6.06
N LEU A 201 4.54 -7.51 6.34
CA LEU A 201 4.87 -6.48 5.36
C LEU A 201 6.36 -6.15 5.42
N VAL A 202 6.94 -5.90 4.25
CA VAL A 202 8.27 -5.30 4.10
C VAL A 202 8.18 -3.99 3.35
N GLY A 203 9.13 -3.09 3.65
CA GLY A 203 9.36 -1.88 2.89
C GLY A 203 10.37 -2.16 1.79
N TRP A 204 10.14 -1.57 0.62
CA TRP A 204 11.08 -1.55 -0.50
C TRP A 204 11.50 -0.11 -0.72
N THR A 205 12.79 0.17 -0.60
CA THR A 205 13.31 1.53 -0.73
C THR A 205 14.42 1.62 -1.77
N GLU A 206 14.45 2.76 -2.48
CA GLU A 206 15.46 3.07 -3.48
C GLU A 206 15.62 4.59 -3.65
N GLU A 207 16.88 5.07 -3.63
CA GLU A 207 17.24 6.49 -3.60
C GLU A 207 16.72 7.27 -4.82
N SER A 208 16.45 6.59 -5.95
CA SER A 208 15.93 7.22 -7.16
C SER A 208 14.45 6.91 -7.45
N ALA A 209 13.81 6.03 -6.68
CA ALA A 209 12.45 5.56 -6.90
C ALA A 209 11.53 5.84 -5.71
N GLN A 210 10.24 5.54 -5.91
CA GLN A 210 9.21 5.70 -4.88
C GLN A 210 9.21 4.47 -3.97
N ASP A 211 9.25 4.66 -2.65
CA ASP A 211 9.19 3.53 -1.73
C ASP A 211 7.85 2.77 -1.83
N GLN A 212 7.91 1.44 -1.65
CA GLN A 212 6.76 0.55 -1.75
C GLN A 212 6.56 -0.25 -0.46
N ALA A 213 5.31 -0.58 -0.14
CA ALA A 213 4.94 -1.61 0.81
C ALA A 213 4.59 -2.89 0.04
N ARG A 214 5.21 -4.01 0.44
CA ARG A 214 4.96 -5.33 -0.13
C ARG A 214 4.44 -6.28 0.94
N PHE A 215 3.36 -7.00 0.61
CA PHE A 215 2.87 -8.11 1.41
C PHE A 215 3.79 -9.32 1.26
N VAL A 216 4.13 -9.97 2.38
CA VAL A 216 4.90 -11.22 2.42
C VAL A 216 3.95 -12.39 2.62
N PRO A 217 3.73 -13.26 1.61
CA PRO A 217 2.88 -14.43 1.77
C PRO A 217 3.42 -15.36 2.86
N ALA A 218 2.54 -15.86 3.73
CA ALA A 218 2.94 -16.83 4.74
C ALA A 218 3.59 -18.07 4.07
N PRO A 219 4.66 -18.65 4.67
CA PRO A 219 5.42 -19.76 4.06
C PRO A 219 4.58 -20.98 3.63
N GLY A 220 3.38 -21.16 4.19
CA GLY A 220 2.46 -22.26 3.85
C GLY A 220 1.72 -22.10 2.52
N VAL A 221 1.59 -20.90 1.97
CA VAL A 221 0.87 -20.63 0.71
C VAL A 221 1.69 -21.09 -0.51
N LEU A 222 3.01 -20.86 -0.49
CA LEU A 222 3.92 -21.26 -1.56
C LEU A 222 4.00 -22.78 -1.75
N LEU A 223 3.86 -23.55 -0.66
CA LEU A 223 3.86 -25.01 -0.71
C LEU A 223 2.58 -25.60 -1.34
N ALA A 224 1.43 -24.93 -1.22
CA ALA A 224 0.17 -25.41 -1.79
C ALA A 224 0.14 -25.30 -3.33
N VAL A 225 0.74 -24.23 -3.87
CA VAL A 225 0.87 -24.02 -5.32
C VAL A 225 1.85 -25.04 -5.93
N ALA A 226 2.99 -25.30 -5.27
CA ALA A 226 3.94 -26.33 -5.70
C ALA A 226 3.37 -27.77 -5.55
N GLY A 227 2.53 -28.02 -4.54
CA GLY A 227 1.93 -29.35 -4.29
C GLY A 227 0.78 -29.72 -5.23
N GLY A 228 0.04 -28.73 -5.76
CA GLY A 228 -1.12 -28.95 -6.62
C GLY A 228 -0.80 -29.58 -7.98
N LEU A 229 0.39 -29.32 -8.52
CA LEU A 229 0.84 -29.87 -9.81
C LEU A 229 1.34 -31.33 -9.71
N ALA A 230 1.64 -31.83 -8.52
CA ALA A 230 2.17 -33.19 -8.33
C ALA A 230 1.09 -34.29 -8.29
N VAL A 231 -0.20 -33.94 -8.15
CA VAL A 231 -1.27 -34.94 -7.89
C VAL A 231 -1.96 -35.47 -9.15
N PHE A 232 -1.79 -34.85 -10.32
CA PHE A 232 -2.42 -35.35 -11.56
C PHE A 232 -1.63 -36.45 -12.30
N GLY A 233 -0.47 -36.84 -11.80
CA GLY A 233 0.45 -37.79 -12.47
C GLY A 233 0.34 -39.26 -12.06
N ARG A 234 -0.79 -39.76 -11.54
CA ARG A 234 -0.87 -41.18 -11.13
C ARG A 234 -2.24 -41.85 -11.26
N ARG A 235 -2.81 -41.88 -12.47
CA ARG A 235 -3.76 -42.94 -12.84
C ARG A 235 -3.05 -44.08 -13.56
N ARG A 236 -2.83 -45.14 -12.80
CA ARG A 236 -2.28 -46.43 -13.23
C ARG A 236 -3.20 -47.10 -14.26
N ARG A 237 -2.58 -47.63 -15.31
CA ARG A 237 -3.12 -48.65 -16.22
C ARG A 237 -3.44 -49.93 -15.44
N SER A 238 -4.59 -50.53 -15.73
CA SER A 238 -4.90 -51.96 -15.59
C SER A 238 -5.46 -52.45 -16.91
#